data_AF-A0A7Y1V067-F1
#
_entry.id   AF-A0A7Y1V067-F1
#
_cell.length_a   1.000
_cell.length_b   1.000
_cell.length_c   1.000
_cell.angle_alpha   90.00
_cell.angle_beta   90.00
_cell.angle_gamma   90.00
#
_symmetry.space_group_name_H-M   'P 1'
#
loop_
_entity.id
_entity.type
_entity.pdbx_description
1 polymer ?
#
loop_
_entity_poly.entity_id
_entity_poly.type
_entity_poly.pdbx_seq_one_letter_code
_entity_poly.pdbx_strand_id
1 'polypeptide(L)'
;MLSRPQVQYTIAAFYGSKPSSFVAFVDGLRKIIQQHPLGMFFQPYANEQIHTTLMGLERLVDGELCVNLNIYESLGEKRPIKLIGCLDVFEYFLSGVQIRLGGFNPTNDQFLSWDERPYQRSFGIHPSTGKVVLNGWPMSNQGVSMAFSDCIWQLRKRLYQEHNLRHKYHQYADNDVFMVIGDIVNPHQPATEKHEAFLADLEGLQKEVRAFLSTTSPYYFPIDLEDLALIAYEDPRLPVDGSKRYPIHLIRADISRIYDLLLN
;
A
#
# COMPACT_ATOMS: atom_id res chain seq x y z
N MET A 1 11.55 28.53 -6.85
CA MET A 1 10.93 27.65 -7.89
C MET A 1 10.76 26.29 -7.27
N LEU A 2 9.57 25.68 -7.34
CA LEU A 2 9.35 24.36 -6.79
C LEU A 2 10.20 23.33 -7.54
N SER A 3 10.99 22.58 -6.80
CA SER A 3 11.81 21.47 -7.32
C SER A 3 11.37 20.16 -6.66
N ARG A 4 11.45 19.05 -7.39
CA ARG A 4 11.17 17.73 -6.86
C ARG A 4 12.48 17.11 -6.36
N PRO A 5 12.67 16.89 -5.05
CA PRO A 5 13.86 16.20 -4.56
C PRO A 5 13.95 14.77 -5.10
N GLN A 6 15.17 14.28 -5.26
CA GLN A 6 15.44 12.90 -5.71
C GLN A 6 14.87 11.88 -4.72
N VAL A 7 15.13 12.10 -3.42
CA VAL A 7 14.55 11.31 -2.34
C VAL A 7 13.14 11.77 -2.07
N GLN A 8 12.19 10.84 -1.95
CA GLN A 8 10.81 11.06 -1.55
C GLN A 8 10.49 10.27 -0.28
N TYR A 9 9.35 10.57 0.34
CA TYR A 9 8.97 9.99 1.63
C TYR A 9 7.56 9.40 1.58
N THR A 10 7.35 8.35 2.36
CA THR A 10 6.02 7.76 2.58
C THR A 10 5.90 7.22 4.00
N ILE A 11 4.70 7.19 4.55
CA ILE A 11 4.39 6.46 5.77
C ILE A 11 3.83 5.11 5.36
N ALA A 12 4.60 4.07 5.68
CA ALA A 12 4.27 2.68 5.38
C ALA A 12 4.13 1.87 6.67
N ALA A 13 3.21 0.91 6.64
CA ALA A 13 3.13 -0.15 7.63
C ALA A 13 3.76 -1.43 7.08
N PHE A 14 4.18 -2.30 7.99
CA PHE A 14 4.64 -3.64 7.66
C PHE A 14 5.88 -3.68 6.75
N TYR A 15 6.75 -2.66 6.79
CA TYR A 15 8.01 -2.59 6.04
C TYR A 15 9.20 -3.10 6.87
N GLY A 16 10.05 -3.96 6.31
CA GLY A 16 11.16 -4.62 6.99
C GLY A 16 10.84 -6.06 7.40
N SER A 17 11.53 -6.59 8.42
CA SER A 17 11.42 -7.98 8.88
C SER A 17 9.98 -8.47 9.03
N LYS A 18 9.72 -9.71 8.62
CA LYS A 18 8.39 -10.31 8.62
C LYS A 18 8.31 -11.54 9.54
N PRO A 19 7.15 -11.80 10.18
CA PRO A 19 6.94 -13.06 10.86
C PRO A 19 6.95 -14.22 9.85
N SER A 20 7.41 -15.39 10.28
CA SER A 20 7.47 -16.59 9.43
C SER A 20 6.11 -17.01 8.87
N SER A 21 5.03 -16.75 9.60
CA SER A 21 3.65 -16.99 9.16
C SER A 21 3.27 -16.13 7.94
N PHE A 22 3.69 -14.86 7.89
CA PHE A 22 3.49 -14.02 6.71
C PHE A 22 4.31 -14.49 5.53
N VAL A 23 5.58 -14.85 5.77
CA VAL A 23 6.46 -15.39 4.73
C VAL A 23 5.84 -16.62 4.09
N ALA A 24 5.38 -17.59 4.90
CA ALA A 24 4.71 -18.79 4.42
C ALA A 24 3.41 -18.47 3.64
N PHE A 25 2.63 -17.49 4.09
CA PHE A 25 1.42 -17.04 3.39
C PHE A 25 1.76 -16.49 1.99
N VAL A 26 2.74 -15.59 1.88
CA VAL A 26 3.17 -15.02 0.60
C VAL A 26 3.81 -16.08 -0.30
N ASP A 27 4.60 -16.99 0.25
CA ASP A 27 5.24 -18.06 -0.52
C ASP A 27 4.21 -19.01 -1.14
N GLY A 28 3.07 -19.24 -0.47
CA GLY A 28 1.92 -19.94 -1.06
C GLY A 28 1.41 -19.26 -2.34
N LEU A 29 1.28 -17.93 -2.33
CA LEU A 29 0.87 -17.14 -3.50
C LEU A 29 1.92 -17.20 -4.61
N ARG A 30 3.20 -17.00 -4.25
CA ARG A 30 4.31 -17.05 -5.21
C ARG A 30 4.40 -18.39 -5.91
N LYS A 31 4.16 -19.49 -5.19
CA LYS A 31 4.18 -20.84 -5.77
C LYS A 31 3.12 -20.99 -6.87
N ILE A 32 1.92 -20.49 -6.66
CA ILE A 32 0.85 -20.52 -7.69
C ILE A 32 1.27 -19.69 -8.91
N ILE A 33 1.75 -18.47 -8.67
CA ILE A 33 2.20 -17.58 -9.75
C ILE A 33 3.34 -18.23 -10.55
N GLN A 34 4.32 -18.84 -9.89
CA GLN A 34 5.47 -19.49 -10.52
C GLN A 34 5.11 -20.75 -11.31
N GLN A 35 4.04 -21.45 -10.92
CA GLN A 35 3.54 -22.64 -11.62
C GLN A 35 2.70 -22.29 -12.87
N HIS A 36 2.17 -21.08 -12.94
CA HIS A 36 1.45 -20.58 -14.11
C HIS A 36 2.43 -20.27 -15.26
N PRO A 37 2.04 -20.36 -16.55
CA PRO A 37 2.90 -20.00 -17.68
C PRO A 37 3.53 -18.60 -17.60
N LEU A 38 2.81 -17.64 -16.99
CA LEU A 38 3.30 -16.29 -16.75
C LEU A 38 4.34 -16.19 -15.62
N GLY A 39 4.51 -17.24 -14.82
CA GLY A 39 5.43 -17.29 -13.69
C GLY A 39 6.88 -17.07 -14.05
N MET A 40 7.28 -17.39 -15.29
CA MET A 40 8.64 -17.13 -15.78
C MET A 40 8.97 -15.63 -15.91
N PHE A 41 7.95 -14.77 -15.98
CA PHE A 41 8.09 -13.31 -16.03
C PHE A 41 7.92 -12.67 -14.65
N PHE A 42 7.54 -13.44 -13.63
CA PHE A 42 7.29 -12.94 -12.30
C PHE A 42 8.61 -12.72 -11.55
N GLN A 43 8.83 -11.46 -11.16
CA GLN A 43 9.92 -11.04 -10.30
C GLN A 43 9.36 -10.74 -8.91
N PRO A 44 9.48 -11.67 -7.95
CA PRO A 44 8.99 -11.46 -6.60
C PRO A 44 9.81 -10.38 -5.89
N TYR A 45 9.14 -9.56 -5.08
CA TYR A 45 9.84 -8.67 -4.14
C TYR A 45 10.40 -9.48 -2.98
N ALA A 46 11.46 -8.97 -2.34
CA ALA A 46 11.91 -9.49 -1.06
C ALA A 46 10.77 -9.38 -0.02
N ASN A 47 10.67 -10.31 0.93
CA ASN A 47 9.61 -10.28 1.94
C ASN A 47 9.64 -8.99 2.75
N GLU A 48 10.84 -8.50 3.01
CA GLU A 48 11.11 -7.29 3.77
C GLU A 48 10.63 -6.03 3.04
N GLN A 49 10.64 -6.07 1.71
CA GLN A 49 10.20 -4.99 0.84
C GLN A 49 8.67 -4.91 0.73
N ILE A 50 7.93 -6.01 0.92
CA ILE A 50 6.46 -6.00 0.85
C ILE A 50 5.93 -5.16 2.01
N HIS A 51 5.10 -4.16 1.70
CA HIS A 51 4.55 -3.21 2.66
C HIS A 51 3.21 -2.66 2.16
N THR A 52 2.52 -1.91 3.01
CA THR A 52 1.42 -1.05 2.57
C THR A 52 1.72 0.41 2.85
N THR A 53 1.49 1.26 1.86
CA THR A 53 1.58 2.72 2.02
C THR A 53 0.26 3.26 2.56
N LEU A 54 0.29 3.83 3.77
CA LEU A 54 -0.88 4.47 4.36
C LEU A 54 -1.03 5.91 3.87
N MET A 55 0.10 6.64 3.80
CA MET A 55 0.14 8.02 3.35
C MET A 55 1.44 8.35 2.61
N GLY A 56 1.35 8.68 1.32
CA GLY A 56 2.44 9.27 0.56
C GLY A 56 2.77 10.68 1.07
N LEU A 57 4.05 10.92 1.31
CA LEU A 57 4.61 12.22 1.70
C LEU A 57 5.51 12.76 0.59
N GLU A 58 5.22 12.39 -0.66
CA GLU A 58 5.94 12.96 -1.79
C GLU A 58 5.77 14.47 -1.81
N ARG A 59 6.86 15.17 -2.12
CA ARG A 59 6.96 16.60 -1.90
C ARG A 59 7.69 17.33 -3.02
N LEU A 60 7.41 18.63 -3.09
CA LEU A 60 8.19 19.63 -3.80
C LEU A 60 8.76 20.63 -2.78
N VAL A 61 9.95 21.15 -3.05
CA VAL A 61 10.67 22.07 -2.17
C VAL A 61 10.98 23.38 -2.89
N ASP A 62 10.79 24.52 -2.21
CA ASP A 62 11.18 25.87 -2.64
C ASP A 62 11.75 26.64 -1.44
N GLY A 63 13.07 26.60 -1.24
CA GLY A 63 13.70 27.08 -0.01
C GLY A 63 13.27 26.25 1.19
N GLU A 64 12.75 26.90 2.24
CA GLU A 64 12.21 26.24 3.44
C GLU A 64 10.76 25.75 3.27
N LEU A 65 10.13 26.02 2.13
CA LEU A 65 8.78 25.57 1.86
C LEU A 65 8.78 24.15 1.30
N CYS A 66 8.23 23.20 2.06
CA CYS A 66 7.94 21.84 1.61
C CYS A 66 6.43 21.66 1.39
N VAL A 67 6.01 21.41 0.15
CA VAL A 67 4.59 21.21 -0.23
C VAL A 67 4.31 19.77 -0.63
N ASN A 68 3.10 19.28 -0.33
CA ASN A 68 2.67 17.95 -0.74
C ASN A 68 2.51 17.88 -2.27
N LEU A 69 3.21 16.94 -2.91
CA LEU A 69 3.24 16.78 -4.37
C LEU A 69 1.84 16.49 -4.92
N ASN A 70 1.09 15.59 -4.29
CA ASN A 70 -0.23 15.18 -4.77
C ASN A 70 -1.23 16.34 -4.73
N ILE A 71 -1.15 17.26 -3.74
CA ILE A 71 -1.97 18.48 -3.72
C ILE A 71 -1.59 19.38 -4.89
N TYR A 72 -0.30 19.61 -5.10
CA TYR A 72 0.17 20.48 -6.18
C TYR A 72 -0.22 19.96 -7.56
N GLU A 73 0.00 18.66 -7.83
CA GLU A 73 -0.34 18.06 -9.12
C GLU A 73 -1.86 18.03 -9.39
N SER A 74 -2.69 17.88 -8.35
CA SER A 74 -4.15 17.77 -8.52
C SER A 74 -4.90 19.11 -8.48
N LEU A 75 -4.39 20.11 -7.74
CA LEU A 75 -5.08 21.39 -7.53
C LEU A 75 -4.26 22.61 -7.98
N GLY A 76 -2.96 22.46 -8.28
CA GLY A 76 -2.06 23.58 -8.54
C GLY A 76 -1.69 24.41 -7.30
N GLU A 77 -2.12 23.97 -6.11
CA GLU A 77 -1.98 24.74 -4.88
C GLU A 77 -0.67 24.42 -4.12
N LYS A 78 0.02 25.46 -3.65
CA LYS A 78 1.22 25.34 -2.82
C LYS A 78 0.87 25.22 -1.34
N ARG A 79 0.39 24.05 -0.91
CA ARG A 79 0.05 23.82 0.51
C ARG A 79 1.23 23.21 1.28
N PRO A 80 1.75 23.86 2.33
CA PRO A 80 2.84 23.31 3.12
C PRO A 80 2.39 22.06 3.87
N ILE A 81 3.26 21.06 3.96
CA ILE A 81 3.05 19.87 4.79
C ILE A 81 3.04 20.27 6.28
N LYS A 82 2.01 19.86 7.03
CA LYS A 82 1.87 20.14 8.46
C LYS A 82 1.96 18.86 9.28
N LEU A 83 3.12 18.57 9.84
CA LEU A 83 3.35 17.34 10.61
C LEU A 83 2.94 17.43 12.09
N ILE A 84 2.86 18.64 12.64
CA ILE A 84 2.41 18.82 14.03
C ILE A 84 1.01 18.22 14.18
N GLY A 85 0.85 17.28 15.11
CA GLY A 85 -0.41 16.58 15.38
C GLY A 85 -0.77 15.46 14.40
N CYS A 86 0.00 15.22 13.33
CA CYS A 86 -0.38 14.22 12.32
C CYS A 86 -0.34 12.80 12.89
N LEU A 87 0.60 12.52 13.79
CA LEU A 87 0.77 11.21 14.43
C LEU A 87 -0.39 10.87 15.38
N ASP A 88 -1.01 11.87 15.99
CA ASP A 88 -2.18 11.67 16.85
C ASP A 88 -3.40 11.24 16.01
N VAL A 89 -3.49 11.71 14.76
CA VAL A 89 -4.50 11.24 13.80
C VAL A 89 -4.26 9.78 13.42
N PHE A 90 -3.00 9.39 13.17
CA PHE A 90 -2.66 7.98 12.93
C PHE A 90 -3.03 7.10 14.14
N GLU A 91 -2.64 7.51 15.35
CA GLU A 91 -2.95 6.77 16.58
C GLU A 91 -4.45 6.57 16.76
N TYR A 92 -5.23 7.63 16.60
CA TYR A 92 -6.68 7.60 16.78
C TYR A 92 -7.36 6.60 15.84
N PHE A 93 -7.00 6.59 14.56
CA PHE A 93 -7.67 5.75 13.57
C PHE A 93 -7.14 4.32 13.49
N LEU A 94 -5.89 4.08 13.91
CA LEU A 94 -5.25 2.77 13.78
C LEU A 94 -5.31 1.93 15.06
N SER A 95 -5.61 2.53 16.21
CA SER A 95 -5.71 1.82 17.48
C SER A 95 -6.71 0.65 17.41
N GLY A 96 -6.23 -0.57 17.66
CA GLY A 96 -7.06 -1.78 17.67
C GLY A 96 -7.49 -2.27 16.28
N VAL A 97 -6.89 -1.76 15.20
CA VAL A 97 -7.17 -2.19 13.83
C VAL A 97 -6.28 -3.38 13.45
N GLN A 98 -6.90 -4.38 12.82
CA GLN A 98 -6.20 -5.47 12.14
C GLN A 98 -6.50 -5.43 10.66
N ILE A 99 -5.52 -5.69 9.82
CA ILE A 99 -5.76 -5.94 8.41
C ILE A 99 -6.02 -7.42 8.20
N ARG A 100 -7.06 -7.72 7.43
CA ARG A 100 -7.31 -9.06 6.89
C ARG A 100 -6.81 -9.18 5.46
N LEU A 101 -6.01 -10.22 5.20
CA LEU A 101 -5.64 -10.69 3.86
C LEU A 101 -6.30 -12.05 3.61
N GLY A 102 -6.93 -12.20 2.44
CA GLY A 102 -7.54 -13.47 2.03
C GLY A 102 -8.74 -13.94 2.86
N GLY A 103 -9.14 -15.19 2.58
CA GLY A 103 -10.32 -15.85 3.11
C GLY A 103 -11.65 -15.20 2.72
N PHE A 104 -11.68 -14.35 1.69
CA PHE A 104 -12.90 -13.69 1.23
C PHE A 104 -13.74 -14.67 0.41
N ASN A 105 -15.01 -14.83 0.79
CA ASN A 105 -15.91 -15.74 0.09
C ASN A 105 -16.36 -15.12 -1.25
N PRO A 106 -16.28 -15.83 -2.39
CA PRO A 106 -16.71 -15.33 -3.69
C PRO A 106 -18.19 -14.94 -3.79
N THR A 107 -19.05 -15.53 -2.95
CA THR A 107 -20.50 -15.32 -2.97
C THR A 107 -21.00 -14.32 -1.92
N ASN A 108 -20.12 -13.80 -1.04
CA ASN A 108 -20.53 -12.94 0.06
C ASN A 108 -20.32 -11.45 -0.26
N ASP A 109 -21.30 -10.63 0.10
CA ASP A 109 -21.38 -9.18 -0.17
C ASP A 109 -21.17 -8.34 1.09
N GLN A 110 -20.21 -8.71 1.95
CA GLN A 110 -20.00 -8.02 3.24
C GLN A 110 -19.81 -6.50 3.07
N PHE A 111 -19.18 -6.07 1.97
CA PHE A 111 -19.15 -4.70 1.46
C PHE A 111 -18.61 -4.70 0.02
N LEU A 112 -18.63 -3.55 -0.64
CA LEU A 112 -17.98 -3.33 -1.93
C LEU A 112 -16.78 -2.38 -1.78
N SER A 113 -15.70 -2.68 -2.48
CA SER A 113 -14.51 -1.85 -2.61
C SER A 113 -14.40 -1.47 -4.09
N TRP A 114 -14.66 -0.20 -4.43
CA TRP A 114 -14.87 0.26 -5.82
C TRP A 114 -15.86 -0.61 -6.60
N ASP A 115 -17.06 -0.79 -6.07
CA ASP A 115 -18.14 -1.57 -6.70
C ASP A 115 -17.82 -3.05 -6.95
N GLU A 116 -16.66 -3.54 -6.51
CA GLU A 116 -16.25 -4.94 -6.57
C GLU A 116 -16.20 -5.56 -5.18
N ARG A 117 -16.45 -6.88 -5.08
CA ARG A 117 -16.37 -7.56 -3.79
C ARG A 117 -14.92 -7.80 -3.37
N PRO A 118 -14.65 -7.95 -2.06
CA PRO A 118 -13.31 -8.22 -1.55
C PRO A 118 -12.66 -9.46 -2.16
N TYR A 119 -13.43 -10.48 -2.53
CA TYR A 119 -12.91 -11.64 -3.25
C TYR A 119 -12.24 -11.23 -4.57
N GLN A 120 -12.95 -10.48 -5.42
CA GLN A 120 -12.45 -9.98 -6.71
C GLN A 120 -11.22 -9.08 -6.50
N ARG A 121 -11.25 -8.21 -5.51
CA ARG A 121 -10.15 -7.26 -5.28
C ARG A 121 -8.99 -7.78 -4.48
N SER A 122 -9.13 -8.92 -3.80
CA SER A 122 -8.10 -9.45 -2.89
C SER A 122 -6.75 -9.66 -3.56
N PHE A 123 -6.75 -9.87 -4.88
CA PHE A 123 -5.55 -10.00 -5.69
C PHE A 123 -5.77 -9.38 -7.06
N GLY A 124 -4.73 -8.73 -7.58
CA GLY A 124 -4.74 -8.11 -8.90
C GLY A 124 -3.37 -8.07 -9.55
N ILE A 125 -3.35 -8.08 -10.88
CA ILE A 125 -2.18 -7.80 -11.69
C ILE A 125 -2.52 -6.64 -12.61
N HIS A 126 -1.82 -5.51 -12.47
CA HIS A 126 -2.10 -4.32 -13.26
C HIS A 126 -1.37 -4.39 -14.62
N PRO A 127 -2.08 -4.59 -15.75
CA PRO A 127 -1.43 -4.89 -17.03
C PRO A 127 -0.51 -3.76 -17.52
N SER A 128 -0.84 -2.50 -17.21
CA SER A 128 -0.07 -1.32 -17.62
C SER A 128 1.24 -1.14 -16.85
N THR A 129 1.35 -1.71 -15.65
CA THR A 129 2.54 -1.54 -14.79
C THR A 129 3.25 -2.85 -14.49
N GLY A 130 2.62 -3.99 -14.78
CA GLY A 130 3.10 -5.32 -14.39
C GLY A 130 2.94 -5.61 -12.89
N LYS A 131 2.45 -4.67 -12.08
CA LYS A 131 2.43 -4.85 -10.62
C LYS A 131 1.51 -5.98 -10.20
N VAL A 132 2.03 -6.89 -9.40
CA VAL A 132 1.30 -7.98 -8.75
C VAL A 132 0.98 -7.56 -7.33
N VAL A 133 -0.31 -7.54 -7.01
CA VAL A 133 -0.85 -6.84 -5.85
C VAL A 133 -1.71 -7.77 -5.03
N LEU A 134 -1.49 -7.71 -3.72
CA LEU A 134 -2.34 -8.29 -2.70
C LEU A 134 -3.05 -7.15 -1.96
N ASN A 135 -4.38 -7.22 -1.85
CA ASN A 135 -5.16 -6.24 -1.11
C ASN A 135 -5.70 -6.84 0.20
N GLY A 136 -5.70 -6.00 1.22
CA GLY A 136 -6.31 -6.26 2.51
C GLY A 136 -7.29 -5.18 2.90
N TRP A 137 -8.09 -5.45 3.92
CA TRP A 137 -9.00 -4.46 4.47
C TRP A 137 -8.95 -4.43 6.00
N PRO A 138 -9.10 -3.24 6.59
CA PRO A 138 -9.11 -3.08 8.02
C PRO A 138 -10.38 -3.66 8.64
N MET A 139 -10.14 -4.39 9.71
CA MET A 139 -11.09 -4.97 10.62
C MET A 139 -10.90 -4.27 11.97
N SER A 140 -11.98 -3.76 12.54
CA SER A 140 -11.96 -3.23 13.91
C SER A 140 -12.55 -4.26 14.87
N ASN A 141 -11.95 -4.35 16.05
CA ASN A 141 -12.50 -5.11 17.14
C ASN A 141 -13.56 -4.26 17.87
N GLN A 142 -14.81 -4.30 17.42
CA GLN A 142 -15.94 -3.65 18.12
C GLN A 142 -16.58 -4.60 19.15
N GLY A 143 -15.78 -5.16 20.06
CA GLY A 143 -16.27 -6.03 21.13
C GLY A 143 -16.34 -7.51 20.73
N VAL A 144 -17.54 -8.06 20.51
CA VAL A 144 -17.77 -9.52 20.39
C VAL A 144 -17.48 -10.07 18.97
N SER A 145 -17.36 -9.20 17.96
CA SER A 145 -17.05 -9.62 16.59
C SER A 145 -16.19 -8.60 15.84
N MET A 146 -15.28 -9.09 15.01
CA MET A 146 -14.55 -8.26 14.05
C MET A 146 -15.47 -7.80 12.91
N ALA A 147 -15.48 -6.50 12.62
CA ALA A 147 -16.23 -5.91 11.50
C ALA A 147 -15.29 -5.08 10.61
N PHE A 148 -15.64 -4.93 9.33
CA PHE A 148 -14.91 -4.00 8.47
C PHE A 148 -15.07 -2.58 9.00
N SER A 149 -13.97 -1.84 9.04
CA SER A 149 -13.92 -0.43 9.46
C SER A 149 -13.56 0.43 8.26
N ASP A 150 -14.00 1.68 8.18
CA ASP A 150 -13.58 2.65 7.16
C ASP A 150 -12.36 3.50 7.59
N CYS A 151 -11.62 3.03 8.62
CA CYS A 151 -10.61 3.81 9.32
C CYS A 151 -9.48 4.34 8.43
N ILE A 152 -9.05 3.59 7.40
CA ILE A 152 -7.95 4.03 6.52
C ILE A 152 -8.42 5.18 5.62
N TRP A 153 -9.64 5.10 5.12
CA TRP A 153 -10.22 6.21 4.36
C TRP A 153 -10.40 7.46 5.23
N GLN A 154 -10.96 7.30 6.44
CA GLN A 154 -11.16 8.42 7.37
C GLN A 154 -9.84 9.05 7.82
N LEU A 155 -8.82 8.24 8.09
CA LEU A 155 -7.45 8.66 8.35
C LEU A 155 -6.93 9.55 7.22
N ARG A 156 -6.98 9.06 5.98
CA ARG A 156 -6.50 9.81 4.80
C ARG A 156 -7.26 11.12 4.61
N LYS A 157 -8.58 11.11 4.82
CA LYS A 157 -9.44 12.29 4.75
C LYS A 157 -9.06 13.33 5.82
N ARG A 158 -8.88 12.90 7.07
CA ARG A 158 -8.51 13.79 8.19
C ARG A 158 -7.14 14.41 8.00
N LEU A 159 -6.16 13.60 7.57
CA LEU A 159 -4.80 14.07 7.24
C LEU A 159 -4.81 15.12 6.11
N TYR A 160 -5.67 14.98 5.10
CA TYR A 160 -5.80 16.01 4.08
C TYR A 160 -6.37 17.31 4.64
N GLN A 161 -7.45 17.22 5.43
CA GLN A 161 -8.17 18.38 5.96
C GLN A 161 -7.34 19.19 6.96
N GLU A 162 -6.57 18.53 7.81
CA GLU A 162 -5.88 19.17 8.94
C GLU A 162 -4.38 19.36 8.67
N HIS A 163 -3.77 18.43 7.93
CA HIS A 163 -2.32 18.34 7.80
C HIS A 163 -1.79 18.65 6.39
N ASN A 164 -2.67 18.97 5.43
CA ASN A 164 -2.31 19.15 4.02
C ASN A 164 -1.60 17.92 3.43
N LEU A 165 -1.98 16.72 3.87
CA LEU A 165 -1.43 15.47 3.37
C LEU A 165 -2.47 14.77 2.50
N ARG A 166 -2.24 14.75 1.18
CA ARG A 166 -3.15 14.12 0.23
C ARG A 166 -2.52 12.85 -0.33
N HIS A 167 -3.25 11.74 -0.23
CA HIS A 167 -2.84 10.48 -0.84
C HIS A 167 -3.04 10.53 -2.37
N LYS A 168 -2.24 9.75 -3.12
CA LYS A 168 -2.37 9.64 -4.58
C LYS A 168 -3.78 9.21 -5.02
N TYR A 169 -4.39 8.27 -4.29
CA TYR A 169 -5.73 7.73 -4.58
C TYR A 169 -6.89 8.49 -3.90
N HIS A 170 -6.73 9.79 -3.65
CA HIS A 170 -7.73 10.61 -2.94
C HIS A 170 -9.11 10.73 -3.62
N GLN A 171 -9.21 10.39 -4.91
CA GLN A 171 -10.45 10.52 -5.68
C GLN A 171 -11.47 9.45 -5.30
N TYR A 172 -11.02 8.40 -4.61
CA TYR A 172 -11.84 7.25 -4.26
C TYR A 172 -11.92 7.14 -2.74
N ALA A 173 -13.09 6.73 -2.26
CA ALA A 173 -13.27 6.34 -0.86
C ALA A 173 -12.66 4.94 -0.63
N ASP A 174 -11.35 4.81 -0.88
CA ASP A 174 -10.66 3.54 -0.74
C ASP A 174 -10.13 3.34 0.67
N ASN A 175 -10.53 2.22 1.22
CA ASN A 175 -10.23 1.78 2.56
C ASN A 175 -9.38 0.50 2.55
N ASP A 176 -8.96 0.04 1.37
CA ASP A 176 -8.01 -1.04 1.27
C ASP A 176 -6.60 -0.65 1.73
N VAL A 177 -5.84 -1.69 2.04
CA VAL A 177 -4.38 -1.64 2.09
C VAL A 177 -3.85 -2.43 0.91
N PHE A 178 -3.12 -1.71 0.06
CA PHE A 178 -2.52 -2.24 -1.15
C PHE A 178 -1.08 -2.66 -0.86
N MET A 179 -0.70 -3.88 -1.26
CA MET A 179 0.66 -4.43 -1.09
C MET A 179 1.17 -5.02 -2.39
N VAL A 180 2.30 -4.50 -2.90
CA VAL A 180 2.97 -5.08 -4.08
C VAL A 180 3.84 -6.25 -3.64
N ILE A 181 3.61 -7.43 -4.22
CA ILE A 181 4.36 -8.66 -3.90
C ILE A 181 5.39 -9.04 -4.98
N GLY A 182 5.36 -8.35 -6.11
CA GLY A 182 6.28 -8.49 -7.21
C GLY A 182 5.78 -7.79 -8.47
N ASP A 183 6.51 -7.97 -9.57
CA ASP A 183 6.16 -7.46 -10.89
C ASP A 183 6.16 -8.61 -11.90
N ILE A 184 5.22 -8.61 -12.85
CA ILE A 184 5.33 -9.37 -14.10
C ILE A 184 6.07 -8.49 -15.09
N VAL A 185 7.35 -8.80 -15.30
CA VAL A 185 8.20 -8.06 -16.23
C VAL A 185 8.03 -8.69 -17.61
N ASN A 186 7.16 -8.08 -18.41
CA ASN A 186 6.98 -8.49 -19.80
C ASN A 186 8.10 -7.88 -20.67
N PRO A 187 9.00 -8.68 -21.26
CA PRO A 187 10.06 -8.15 -22.12
C PRO A 187 9.56 -7.64 -23.49
N HIS A 188 8.30 -7.89 -23.89
CA HIS A 188 7.82 -7.56 -25.24
C HIS A 188 6.36 -7.08 -25.25
N GLN A 189 6.10 -5.87 -25.77
CA GLN A 189 4.74 -5.46 -26.17
C GLN A 189 4.28 -6.40 -27.30
N PRO A 190 3.31 -7.30 -27.06
CA PRO A 190 2.90 -8.24 -28.10
C PRO A 190 2.06 -7.53 -29.16
N ALA A 191 2.06 -8.04 -30.40
CA ALA A 191 1.06 -7.68 -31.40
C ALA A 191 -0.37 -7.91 -30.86
N THR A 192 -1.39 -7.22 -31.39
CA THR A 192 -2.75 -7.15 -30.83
C THR A 192 -3.36 -8.50 -30.43
N GLU A 193 -3.25 -9.54 -31.27
CA GLU A 193 -3.77 -10.89 -30.94
C GLU A 193 -3.02 -11.56 -29.78
N LYS A 194 -1.70 -11.34 -29.70
CA LYS A 194 -0.88 -11.81 -28.57
C LYS A 194 -1.15 -10.98 -27.31
N HIS A 195 -1.65 -9.76 -27.45
CA HIS A 195 -2.02 -8.92 -26.32
C HIS A 195 -3.32 -9.40 -25.67
N GLU A 196 -4.34 -9.75 -26.46
CA GLU A 196 -5.59 -10.31 -25.92
C GLU A 196 -5.37 -11.65 -25.22
N ALA A 197 -4.57 -12.55 -25.82
CA ALA A 197 -4.20 -13.81 -25.18
C ALA A 197 -3.45 -13.58 -23.86
N PHE A 198 -2.52 -12.61 -23.83
CA PHE A 198 -1.82 -12.24 -22.60
C PHE A 198 -2.75 -11.70 -21.51
N LEU A 199 -3.73 -10.86 -21.87
CA LEU A 199 -4.73 -10.37 -20.91
C LEU A 199 -5.62 -11.51 -20.38
N ALA A 200 -5.96 -12.48 -21.24
CA ALA A 200 -6.71 -13.66 -20.82
C ALA A 200 -5.90 -14.54 -19.86
N ASP A 201 -4.60 -14.75 -20.12
CA ASP A 201 -3.70 -15.48 -19.23
C ASP A 201 -3.53 -14.77 -17.88
N LEU A 202 -3.44 -13.43 -17.88
CA LEU A 202 -3.42 -12.64 -16.65
C LEU A 202 -4.70 -12.83 -15.85
N GLU A 203 -5.87 -12.77 -16.51
CA GLU A 203 -7.15 -12.99 -15.84
C GLU A 203 -7.29 -14.42 -15.30
N GLY A 204 -6.78 -15.43 -16.02
CA GLY A 204 -6.69 -16.80 -15.55
C GLY A 204 -5.88 -16.92 -14.26
N LEU A 205 -4.65 -16.39 -14.26
CA LEU A 205 -3.79 -16.37 -13.07
C LEU A 205 -4.45 -15.62 -11.89
N GLN A 206 -5.07 -14.46 -12.15
CA GLN A 206 -5.79 -13.73 -11.10
C GLN A 206 -6.90 -14.57 -10.48
N LYS A 207 -7.68 -15.30 -11.29
CA LYS A 207 -8.74 -16.20 -10.79
C LYS A 207 -8.18 -17.34 -9.94
N GLU A 208 -7.09 -17.98 -10.38
CA GLU A 208 -6.44 -19.06 -9.64
C GLU A 208 -5.96 -18.59 -8.26
N VAL A 209 -5.28 -17.44 -8.21
CA VAL A 209 -4.77 -16.88 -6.95
C VAL A 209 -5.92 -16.45 -6.03
N ARG A 210 -6.97 -15.83 -6.56
CA ARG A 210 -8.17 -15.46 -5.76
C ARG A 210 -8.86 -16.70 -5.19
N ALA A 211 -8.98 -17.78 -5.96
CA ALA A 211 -9.54 -19.05 -5.49
C ALA A 211 -8.69 -19.71 -4.38
N PHE A 212 -7.37 -19.62 -4.49
CA PHE A 212 -6.48 -20.03 -3.42
C PHE A 212 -6.64 -19.16 -2.17
N LEU A 213 -6.68 -17.84 -2.33
CA LEU A 213 -6.88 -16.90 -1.23
C LEU A 213 -8.22 -17.12 -0.53
N SER A 214 -9.29 -17.49 -1.23
CA SER A 214 -10.61 -17.71 -0.63
C SER A 214 -10.70 -18.98 0.22
N THR A 215 -9.86 -19.98 -0.07
CA THR A 215 -9.83 -21.28 0.64
C THR A 215 -8.74 -21.35 1.70
N THR A 216 -7.72 -20.49 1.61
CA THR A 216 -6.68 -20.34 2.62
C THR A 216 -7.21 -19.61 3.85
N SER A 217 -6.75 -20.00 5.04
CA SER A 217 -7.06 -19.27 6.28
C SER A 217 -6.66 -17.79 6.12
N PRO A 218 -7.54 -16.83 6.49
CA PRO A 218 -7.20 -15.43 6.40
C PRO A 218 -5.98 -15.11 7.26
N TYR A 219 -5.07 -14.31 6.73
CA TYR A 219 -3.94 -13.78 7.49
C TYR A 219 -4.34 -12.43 8.09
N TYR A 220 -4.08 -12.27 9.40
CA TYR A 220 -4.34 -11.04 10.12
C TYR A 220 -3.05 -10.45 10.65
N PHE A 221 -2.88 -9.13 10.51
CA PHE A 221 -1.79 -8.41 11.17
C PHE A 221 -2.30 -7.08 11.71
N PRO A 222 -1.80 -6.64 12.89
CA PRO A 222 -2.11 -5.31 13.39
C PRO A 222 -1.49 -4.24 12.48
N ILE A 223 -2.12 -3.08 12.45
CA ILE A 223 -1.45 -1.85 12.04
C ILE A 223 -1.70 -0.87 13.17
N ASP A 224 -0.68 -0.62 13.98
CA ASP A 224 -0.64 0.45 14.97
C ASP A 224 0.54 1.40 14.71
N LEU A 225 0.76 2.38 15.60
CA LEU A 225 1.89 3.32 15.49
C LEU A 225 3.27 2.65 15.57
N GLU A 226 3.40 1.53 16.28
CA GLU A 226 4.66 0.79 16.42
C GLU A 226 5.03 0.11 15.09
N ASP A 227 4.02 -0.28 14.32
CA ASP A 227 4.17 -0.88 12.99
C ASP A 227 4.49 0.13 11.88
N LEU A 228 4.31 1.43 12.13
CA LEU A 228 4.54 2.47 11.13
C LEU A 228 6.01 2.89 11.05
N ALA A 229 6.44 3.16 9.82
CA ALA A 229 7.70 3.83 9.56
C ALA A 229 7.55 4.89 8.48
N LEU A 230 8.28 5.99 8.66
CA LEU A 230 8.61 6.90 7.58
C LEU A 230 9.72 6.26 6.74
N ILE A 231 9.46 6.06 5.46
CA ILE A 231 10.42 5.48 4.52
C ILE A 231 10.89 6.57 3.57
N ALA A 232 12.20 6.81 3.51
CA ALA A 232 12.83 7.63 2.48
C ALA A 232 13.29 6.74 1.32
N TYR A 233 12.96 7.10 0.08
CA TYR A 233 13.24 6.30 -1.10
C TYR A 233 13.50 7.15 -2.34
N GLU A 234 14.34 6.64 -3.24
CA GLU A 234 14.46 7.14 -4.62
C GLU A 234 13.71 6.22 -5.59
N ASP A 235 13.78 4.91 -5.32
CA ASP A 235 13.05 3.88 -6.06
C ASP A 235 11.67 3.64 -5.42
N PRO A 236 10.55 3.89 -6.15
CA PRO A 236 9.20 3.71 -5.62
C PRO A 236 8.81 2.24 -5.35
N ARG A 237 9.69 1.28 -5.65
CA ARG A 237 9.56 -0.11 -5.22
C ARG A 237 9.97 -0.31 -3.75
N LEU A 238 10.69 0.67 -3.18
CA LEU A 238 11.21 0.67 -1.81
C LEU A 238 12.09 -0.56 -1.48
N PRO A 239 13.11 -0.90 -2.30
CA PRO A 239 14.03 -1.97 -1.94
C PRO A 239 14.73 -1.65 -0.62
N VAL A 240 14.93 -2.64 0.25
CA VAL A 240 15.49 -2.45 1.60
C VAL A 240 16.87 -1.82 1.54
N ASP A 241 17.74 -2.28 0.64
CA ASP A 241 19.12 -1.79 0.52
C ASP A 241 19.22 -0.36 -0.04
N GLY A 242 18.13 0.16 -0.63
CA GLY A 242 18.06 1.50 -1.24
C GLY A 242 17.12 2.47 -0.52
N SER A 243 16.55 2.07 0.62
CA SER A 243 15.55 2.85 1.34
C SER A 243 15.97 3.04 2.79
N LYS A 244 15.64 4.20 3.39
CA LYS A 244 15.89 4.45 4.82
C LYS A 244 14.59 4.38 5.61
N ARG A 245 14.57 3.54 6.64
CA ARG A 245 13.43 3.33 7.54
C ARG A 245 13.62 4.12 8.83
N TYR A 246 12.65 4.97 9.17
CA TYR A 246 12.57 5.69 10.44
C TYR A 246 11.27 5.28 11.16
N PRO A 247 11.35 4.41 12.19
CA PRO A 247 10.17 4.00 12.95
C PRO A 247 9.45 5.21 13.56
N ILE A 248 8.14 5.31 13.36
CA ILE A 248 7.35 6.48 13.76
C ILE A 248 7.41 6.70 15.28
N HIS A 249 7.29 5.63 16.07
CA HIS A 249 7.34 5.70 17.53
C HIS A 249 8.66 6.29 18.06
N LEU A 250 9.78 6.11 17.35
CA LEU A 250 11.10 6.65 17.74
C LEU A 250 11.29 8.12 17.37
N ILE A 251 10.62 8.60 16.32
CA ILE A 251 10.74 9.99 15.85
C ILE A 251 9.60 10.88 16.35
N ARG A 252 8.57 10.31 17.00
CA ARG A 252 7.45 11.06 17.60
C ARG A 252 7.92 12.14 18.59
N ALA A 253 8.97 11.86 19.36
CA ALA A 253 9.54 12.79 20.33
C ALA A 253 10.29 13.97 19.69
N ASP A 254 10.59 13.89 18.39
CA ASP A 254 11.39 14.88 17.65
C ASP A 254 10.77 15.13 16.26
N ILE A 255 9.57 15.73 16.26
CA ILE A 255 8.86 16.06 15.02
C ILE A 255 9.67 17.02 14.12
N SER A 256 10.52 17.85 14.72
CA SER A 256 11.43 18.76 14.02
C SER A 256 12.41 18.00 13.13
N ARG A 257 12.92 16.85 13.59
CA ARG A 257 13.74 15.97 12.76
C ARG A 257 13.01 15.45 11.52
N ILE A 258 11.69 15.27 11.57
CA ILE A 258 10.94 14.90 10.36
C ILE A 258 10.89 16.07 9.37
N TYR A 259 10.73 17.30 9.86
CA TYR A 259 10.81 18.48 9.01
C TYR A 259 12.19 18.61 8.34
N ASP A 260 13.26 18.40 9.09
CA ASP A 260 14.61 18.43 8.53
C ASP A 260 14.80 17.36 7.45
N LEU A 261 14.26 16.15 7.68
CA LEU A 261 14.25 15.09 6.66
C LEU A 261 13.45 15.51 5.42
N LEU A 262 12.31 16.20 5.58
CA LEU A 262 11.52 16.67 4.45
C LEU A 262 12.12 17.90 3.74
N LEU A 263 13.09 18.61 4.32
CA LEU A 263 13.74 19.72 3.61
C LEU A 263 14.97 19.27 2.81
N ASN A 264 15.60 18.17 3.22
CA ASN A 264 16.77 17.58 2.59
C ASN A 264 16.41 16.40 1.66
#